data_AF-A0A955IJX1-F1
#
_entry.id   AF-A0A955IJX1-F1
#
_cell.length_a   1.000
_cell.length_b   1.000
_cell.length_c   1.000
_cell.angle_alpha   90.00
_cell.angle_beta   90.00
_cell.angle_gamma   90.00
#
_symmetry.space_group_name_H-M   'P 1'
#
loop_
_entity.id
_entity.type
_entity.pdbx_description
1 polymer ?
#
loop_
_entity_poly.entity_id
_entity_poly.type
_entity_poly.pdbx_seq_one_letter_code
_entity_poly.pdbx_strand_id
1 'polypeptide(L)'
;MHDRWIRTVILASLLGGILTAAAARPGDPVPGEDQSWYDYRTSPAWAALSAPERDHVERVTRDFTLLWGALDRYAEDHGGRVPETLDALVPRYLREVPVDPFSIGADGVGRTYGYRTGAPGNRAWVLTSSGLSNFPYLAETGNIGLYQCRGVWIAGINPTRLDPR
;
A
#
# COMPACT_ATOMS: atom_id res chain seq x y z
N MET A 1 14.53 3.84 -22.15
CA MET A 1 15.82 3.56 -21.47
C MET A 1 15.60 3.51 -19.95
N HIS A 2 14.81 2.58 -19.43
CA HIS A 2 14.57 2.45 -17.98
C HIS A 2 14.50 0.96 -17.59
N ASP A 3 15.56 0.22 -17.90
CA ASP A 3 15.57 -1.22 -17.66
C ASP A 3 16.99 -1.70 -17.36
N ARG A 4 17.49 -1.41 -16.14
CA ARG A 4 18.81 -1.87 -15.70
C ARG A 4 19.15 -1.78 -14.20
N TRP A 5 18.20 -1.96 -13.27
CA TRP A 5 18.49 -2.02 -11.83
C TRP A 5 17.36 -2.87 -11.21
N ILE A 6 17.48 -4.07 -10.62
CA ILE A 6 18.45 -4.69 -9.73
C ILE A 6 18.30 -6.21 -9.83
N ARG A 7 19.38 -6.92 -10.15
CA ARG A 7 19.58 -8.34 -9.81
C ARG A 7 20.73 -8.35 -8.82
N THR A 8 20.59 -9.09 -7.70
CA THR A 8 21.65 -9.83 -6.95
C THR A 8 21.47 -9.77 -5.42
N VAL A 9 21.26 -10.98 -4.83
CA VAL A 9 21.66 -11.48 -3.48
C VAL A 9 20.78 -11.01 -2.30
N ILE A 10 20.21 -11.88 -1.44
CA ILE A 10 20.86 -12.80 -0.48
C ILE A 10 20.09 -14.12 -0.28
N LEU A 11 20.86 -15.20 -0.13
CA LEU A 11 20.48 -16.57 0.25
C LEU A 11 21.00 -16.87 1.68
N ALA A 12 20.35 -17.84 2.36
CA ALA A 12 20.68 -18.50 3.64
C ALA A 12 20.22 -17.75 4.93
N SER A 13 19.58 -18.39 5.92
CA SER A 13 19.83 -19.72 6.48
C SER A 13 18.60 -20.36 7.13
N LEU A 14 18.45 -21.68 6.95
CA LEU A 14 17.63 -22.59 7.75
C LEU A 14 18.52 -23.17 8.87
N LEU A 15 18.12 -23.07 10.14
CA LEU A 15 18.49 -24.00 11.21
C LEU A 15 17.42 -23.96 12.30
N GLY A 16 16.93 -25.16 12.66
CA GLY A 16 15.73 -25.37 13.44
C GLY A 16 15.84 -25.04 14.93
N GLY A 17 14.71 -24.63 15.50
CA GLY A 17 14.45 -24.60 16.93
C GLY A 17 13.09 -25.23 17.21
N ILE A 18 13.06 -26.23 18.09
CA ILE A 18 11.83 -26.84 18.62
C ILE A 18 11.14 -25.77 19.49
N LEU A 19 9.98 -25.26 19.05
CA LEU A 19 9.19 -24.30 19.80
C LEU A 19 8.30 -25.03 20.83
N THR A 20 8.70 -24.96 22.10
CA THR A 20 7.78 -25.18 23.22
C THR A 20 6.82 -24.00 23.29
N ALA A 21 5.55 -24.22 22.96
CA ALA A 21 4.52 -23.20 23.08
C ALA A 21 4.18 -22.98 24.58
N ALA A 22 4.81 -21.98 25.19
CA ALA A 22 4.30 -21.41 26.44
C ALA A 22 3.07 -20.55 26.10
N ALA A 23 1.94 -20.82 26.75
CA ALA A 23 0.73 -20.02 26.60
C ALA A 23 0.97 -18.61 27.15
N ALA A 24 1.07 -17.62 26.25
CA ALA A 24 1.18 -16.21 26.62
C ALA A 24 -0.05 -15.77 27.42
N ARG A 25 0.17 -14.99 28.49
CA ARG A 25 -0.91 -14.45 29.31
C ARG A 25 -1.49 -13.20 28.63
N PRO A 26 -2.80 -12.91 28.79
CA PRO A 26 -3.37 -11.66 28.33
C PRO A 26 -2.69 -10.48 29.06
N GLY A 27 -1.92 -9.69 28.32
CA GLY A 27 -1.14 -8.56 28.83
C GLY A 27 0.39 -8.74 28.72
N ASP A 28 0.89 -9.90 28.30
CA ASP A 28 2.30 -10.03 27.93
C ASP A 28 2.55 -9.21 26.64
N PRO A 29 3.58 -8.34 26.60
CA PRO A 29 3.97 -7.66 25.36
C PRO A 29 4.36 -8.72 24.33
N VAL A 30 3.83 -8.59 23.11
CA VAL A 30 4.12 -9.55 22.04
C VAL A 30 5.61 -9.44 21.72
N PRO A 31 6.42 -10.52 21.83
CA PRO A 31 7.84 -10.47 21.47
C PRO A 31 7.97 -10.05 19.99
N GLY A 32 8.47 -8.83 19.74
CA GLY A 32 8.51 -8.20 18.42
C GLY A 32 7.80 -6.84 18.34
N GLU A 33 7.18 -6.34 19.42
CA GLU A 33 6.58 -5.00 19.49
C GLU A 33 7.58 -3.83 19.60
N ASP A 34 8.71 -3.90 18.90
CA ASP A 34 9.28 -2.64 18.39
C ASP A 34 8.47 -2.29 17.13
N GLN A 35 7.29 -1.69 17.32
CA GLN A 35 6.53 -1.06 16.23
C GLN A 35 7.25 0.22 15.78
N SER A 36 8.53 0.10 15.47
CA SER A 36 9.27 0.98 14.58
C SER A 36 8.53 0.95 13.24
N TRP A 37 7.50 1.81 13.12
CA TRP A 37 6.82 2.06 11.87
C TRP A 37 7.89 2.35 10.81
N TYR A 38 7.88 1.58 9.73
CA TYR A 38 8.88 1.74 8.68
C TYR A 38 8.81 3.18 8.11
N ASP A 39 9.81 4.00 8.42
CA ASP A 39 9.96 5.32 7.82
C ASP A 39 10.79 5.21 6.54
N TYR A 40 10.10 5.13 5.40
CA TYR A 40 10.76 5.07 4.09
C TYR A 40 11.68 6.26 3.83
N ARG A 41 11.52 7.39 4.55
CA ARG A 41 12.39 8.58 4.43
C ARG A 41 13.79 8.35 4.97
N THR A 42 13.98 7.32 5.79
CA THR A 42 15.30 6.91 6.28
C THR A 42 15.98 5.89 5.34
N SER A 43 15.28 5.43 4.30
CA SER A 43 15.79 4.39 3.40
C SER A 43 16.85 4.91 2.41
N PRO A 44 17.78 4.05 1.96
CA PRO A 44 18.73 4.41 0.89
C PRO A 44 18.05 4.82 -0.42
N ALA A 45 16.88 4.24 -0.76
CA ALA A 45 16.19 4.61 -2.00
C ALA A 45 15.62 6.03 -1.91
N TRP A 46 15.13 6.46 -0.75
CA TRP A 46 14.74 7.86 -0.53
C TRP A 46 15.92 8.82 -0.65
N ALA A 47 17.07 8.45 -0.08
CA ALA A 47 18.29 9.24 -0.19
C ALA A 47 18.74 9.41 -1.66
N ALA A 48 18.50 8.42 -2.50
CA ALA A 48 18.83 8.44 -3.92
C ALA A 48 17.90 9.33 -4.77
N LEU A 49 16.71 9.71 -4.28
CA LEU A 49 15.81 10.61 -5.01
C LEU A 49 16.35 12.03 -5.07
N SER A 50 16.14 12.70 -6.20
CA SER A 50 16.30 14.14 -6.35
C SER A 50 15.25 14.91 -5.54
N ALA A 51 15.47 16.20 -5.27
CA ALA A 51 14.50 17.01 -4.53
C ALA A 51 13.10 17.05 -5.20
N PRO A 52 12.97 17.25 -6.53
CA PRO A 52 11.65 17.19 -7.19
C PRO A 52 10.96 15.82 -7.06
N GLU A 53 11.72 14.73 -7.11
CA GLU A 53 11.15 13.39 -6.92
C GLU A 53 10.66 13.18 -5.48
N ARG A 54 11.38 13.69 -4.48
CA ARG A 54 10.91 13.66 -3.08
C ARG A 54 9.61 14.45 -2.93
N ASP A 55 9.51 15.63 -3.54
CA ASP A 55 8.28 16.43 -3.54
C ASP A 55 7.12 15.68 -4.19
N HIS A 56 7.38 14.93 -5.26
CA HIS A 56 6.39 14.06 -5.89
C HIS A 56 5.97 12.89 -4.97
N VAL A 57 6.88 12.23 -4.26
CA VAL A 57 6.51 11.17 -3.28
C VAL A 57 5.66 11.73 -2.15
N GLU A 58 6.01 12.91 -1.63
CA GLU A 58 5.21 13.60 -0.62
C GLU A 58 3.82 13.97 -1.16
N ARG A 59 3.74 14.38 -2.43
CA ARG A 59 2.45 14.61 -3.11
C ARG A 59 1.62 13.33 -3.17
N VAL A 60 2.20 12.19 -3.57
CA VAL A 60 1.48 10.90 -3.58
C VAL A 60 0.92 10.56 -2.20
N THR A 61 1.72 10.78 -1.14
CA THR A 61 1.28 10.50 0.24
C THR A 61 0.10 11.38 0.65
N ARG A 62 0.10 12.66 0.25
CA ARG A 62 -1.05 13.57 0.48
C ARG A 62 -2.28 13.14 -0.33
N ASP A 63 -2.09 12.77 -1.58
CA ASP A 63 -3.18 12.33 -2.46
C ASP A 63 -3.83 11.04 -1.94
N PHE A 64 -3.04 10.10 -1.42
CA PHE A 64 -3.57 8.90 -0.74
C PHE A 64 -4.43 9.26 0.47
N THR A 65 -4.01 10.23 1.28
CA THR A 65 -4.77 10.70 2.43
C THR A 65 -6.14 11.29 2.00
N LEU A 66 -6.15 12.07 0.92
CA LEU A 66 -7.39 12.62 0.34
C LEU A 66 -8.32 11.52 -0.19
N LEU A 67 -7.77 10.59 -0.98
CA LEU A 67 -8.52 9.47 -1.54
C LEU A 67 -9.09 8.56 -0.46
N TRP A 68 -8.34 8.29 0.61
CA TRP A 68 -8.82 7.54 1.77
C TRP A 68 -9.99 8.22 2.45
N GLY A 69 -9.91 9.52 2.71
CA GLY A 69 -11.03 10.26 3.30
C GLY A 69 -12.29 10.21 2.43
N ALA A 70 -12.13 10.36 1.11
CA ALA A 70 -13.24 10.26 0.16
C ALA A 70 -13.85 8.85 0.11
N LEU A 71 -13.02 7.81 0.13
CA LEU A 71 -13.47 6.41 0.17
C LEU A 71 -14.18 6.07 1.48
N ASP A 72 -13.67 6.54 2.61
CA ASP A 72 -14.31 6.37 3.91
C ASP A 72 -15.69 7.03 3.92
N ARG A 73 -15.79 8.27 3.41
CA ARG A 73 -17.05 9.00 3.31
C ARG A 73 -18.04 8.32 2.35
N TYR A 74 -17.57 7.85 1.20
CA TYR A 74 -18.39 7.08 0.27
C TYR A 74 -18.94 5.83 0.95
N ALA A 75 -18.08 5.08 1.67
CA ALA A 75 -18.49 3.84 2.33
C ALA A 75 -19.54 4.09 3.42
N GLU A 76 -19.40 5.17 4.19
CA GLU A 76 -20.42 5.60 5.17
C GLU A 76 -21.79 5.83 4.51
N ASP A 77 -21.82 6.59 3.42
CA ASP A 77 -23.05 6.95 2.70
C ASP A 77 -23.68 5.74 1.97
N HIS A 78 -22.92 4.67 1.69
CA HIS A 78 -23.35 3.52 0.88
C HIS A 78 -23.44 2.20 1.67
N GLY A 79 -23.54 2.26 3.00
CA GLY A 79 -23.76 1.08 3.85
C GLY A 79 -22.53 0.16 3.92
N GLY A 80 -21.34 0.75 3.99
CA GLY A 80 -20.05 0.06 4.05
C GLY A 80 -19.49 -0.42 2.71
N ARG A 81 -20.22 -0.22 1.61
CA ARG A 81 -19.77 -0.57 0.26
C ARG A 81 -18.79 0.48 -0.28
N VAL A 82 -17.72 0.01 -0.89
CA VAL A 82 -16.73 0.86 -1.58
C VAL A 82 -17.09 0.99 -3.06
N PRO A 83 -16.67 2.06 -3.76
CA PRO A 83 -16.97 2.21 -5.18
C PRO A 83 -16.20 1.18 -6.02
N GLU A 84 -16.67 0.90 -7.23
CA GLU A 84 -15.96 0.03 -8.18
C GLU A 84 -14.72 0.74 -8.77
N THR A 85 -14.80 2.05 -8.96
CA THR A 85 -13.72 2.89 -9.51
C THR A 85 -13.60 4.19 -8.71
N LEU A 86 -12.43 4.84 -8.78
CA LEU A 86 -12.22 6.14 -8.13
C LEU A 86 -13.07 7.26 -8.73
N ASP A 87 -13.51 7.12 -9.98
CA ASP A 87 -14.35 8.13 -10.65
C ASP A 87 -15.71 8.32 -9.98
N ALA A 88 -16.24 7.28 -9.31
CA ALA A 88 -17.47 7.35 -8.55
C ALA A 88 -17.38 8.27 -7.31
N LEU A 89 -16.17 8.71 -6.94
CA LEU A 89 -15.97 9.70 -5.88
C LEU A 89 -16.29 11.13 -6.37
N VAL A 90 -16.31 11.36 -7.67
CA VAL A 90 -16.54 12.66 -8.29
C VAL A 90 -18.02 12.81 -8.71
N PRO A 91 -18.65 14.00 -8.57
CA PRO A 91 -18.12 15.23 -7.96
C PRO A 91 -18.41 15.35 -6.46
N ARG A 92 -19.07 14.36 -5.85
CA ARG A 92 -19.67 14.49 -4.51
C ARG A 92 -18.64 14.48 -3.39
N TYR A 93 -17.64 13.60 -3.47
CA TYR A 93 -16.62 13.41 -2.41
C TYR A 93 -15.30 14.05 -2.79
N LEU A 94 -15.02 14.17 -4.10
CA LEU A 94 -13.86 14.83 -4.67
C LEU A 94 -14.30 15.73 -5.83
N ARG A 95 -13.59 16.83 -6.04
CA ARG A 95 -13.77 17.67 -7.23
C ARG A 95 -13.31 16.96 -8.50
N GLU A 96 -12.19 16.25 -8.40
CA GLU A 96 -11.58 15.45 -9.46
C GLU A 96 -10.71 14.36 -8.81
N VAL A 97 -10.41 13.29 -9.55
CA VAL A 97 -9.49 12.25 -9.08
C VAL A 97 -8.06 12.74 -9.30
N PRO A 98 -7.19 12.76 -8.28
CA PRO A 98 -5.80 13.19 -8.43
C PRO A 98 -5.01 12.25 -9.35
N VAL A 99 -4.11 12.85 -10.13
CA VAL A 99 -3.21 12.16 -11.05
C VAL A 99 -1.92 11.80 -10.33
N ASP A 100 -1.42 10.58 -10.56
CA ASP A 100 -0.14 10.13 -10.02
C ASP A 100 1.02 10.85 -10.73
N PRO A 101 1.84 11.66 -10.03
CA PRO A 101 2.94 12.41 -10.63
C PRO A 101 4.03 11.51 -11.25
N PHE A 102 4.09 10.23 -10.87
CA PHE A 102 5.05 9.27 -11.44
C PHE A 102 4.46 8.44 -12.58
N SER A 103 3.16 8.56 -12.86
CA SER A 103 2.48 7.78 -13.91
C SER A 103 2.17 8.60 -15.16
N ILE A 104 3.13 9.44 -15.57
CA ILE A 104 3.05 10.16 -16.84
C ILE A 104 3.53 9.20 -17.95
N GLY A 105 2.63 8.85 -18.87
CA GLY A 105 2.99 8.00 -20.00
C GLY A 105 3.94 8.66 -20.99
N ALA A 106 4.47 7.87 -21.92
CA ALA A 106 5.28 8.39 -23.03
C ALA A 106 4.51 9.36 -23.94
N ASP A 107 3.18 9.30 -23.89
CA ASP A 107 2.22 10.20 -24.52
C ASP A 107 2.00 11.51 -23.75
N GLY A 108 2.65 11.70 -22.59
CA GLY A 108 2.44 12.85 -21.71
C GLY A 108 1.14 12.77 -20.90
N VAL A 109 0.38 11.68 -21.00
CA VAL A 109 -0.89 11.52 -20.28
C VAL A 109 -0.61 10.96 -18.89
N GLY A 110 -1.01 11.72 -17.87
CA GLY A 110 -0.96 11.28 -16.48
C GLY A 110 -2.06 10.26 -16.18
N ARG A 111 -1.70 9.14 -15.55
CA ARG A 111 -2.66 8.15 -15.05
C ARG A 111 -2.97 8.38 -13.58
N THR A 112 -4.16 7.99 -13.16
CA THR A 112 -4.56 8.04 -11.75
C THR A 112 -3.91 6.89 -10.96
N TYR A 113 -4.13 6.93 -9.66
CA TYR A 113 -3.69 5.89 -8.74
C TYR A 113 -4.37 4.55 -9.01
N GLY A 114 -3.63 3.46 -8.85
CA GLY A 114 -4.21 2.12 -8.84
C GLY A 114 -5.09 1.94 -7.62
N TYR A 115 -6.24 1.31 -7.81
CA TYR A 115 -7.24 1.08 -6.77
C TYR A 115 -7.73 -0.36 -6.83
N ARG A 116 -7.75 -1.02 -5.68
CA ARG A 116 -8.28 -2.39 -5.53
C ARG A 116 -9.16 -2.46 -4.30
N THR A 117 -10.33 -3.07 -4.46
CA THR A 117 -11.25 -3.32 -3.35
C THR A 117 -10.93 -4.62 -2.65
N GLY A 118 -11.35 -4.71 -1.40
CA GLY A 118 -11.50 -5.97 -0.71
C GLY A 118 -12.65 -6.81 -1.28
N ALA A 119 -12.85 -7.98 -0.69
CA ALA A 119 -13.95 -8.87 -1.01
C ALA A 119 -15.29 -8.31 -0.51
N PRO A 120 -16.40 -8.82 -1.05
CA PRO A 120 -17.72 -8.56 -0.49
C PRO A 120 -17.76 -8.76 1.03
N GLY A 121 -18.26 -7.75 1.75
CA GLY A 121 -18.36 -7.76 3.22
C GLY A 121 -17.10 -7.33 3.97
N ASN A 122 -15.96 -7.18 3.30
CA ASN A 122 -14.74 -6.63 3.90
C ASN A 122 -14.55 -5.17 3.45
N ARG A 123 -14.71 -4.23 4.40
CA ARG A 123 -14.40 -2.81 4.19
C ARG A 123 -12.88 -2.60 4.13
N ALA A 124 -12.30 -3.04 3.03
CA ALA A 124 -10.88 -2.94 2.75
C ALA A 124 -10.65 -2.39 1.34
N TRP A 125 -9.59 -1.61 1.17
CA TRP A 125 -9.11 -1.14 -0.13
C TRP A 125 -7.61 -0.91 -0.10
N VAL A 126 -7.02 -0.91 -1.28
CA VAL A 126 -5.62 -0.59 -1.53
C VAL A 126 -5.55 0.53 -2.54
N LEU A 127 -4.74 1.53 -2.23
CA LEU A 127 -4.28 2.53 -3.18
C LEU A 127 -2.81 2.27 -3.49
N THR A 128 -2.43 2.32 -4.77
CA THR A 128 -1.06 2.11 -5.24
C THR A 128 -0.65 3.21 -6.19
N SER A 129 0.58 3.71 -6.08
CA SER A 129 1.16 4.54 -7.13
C SER A 129 1.53 3.66 -8.31
N SER A 130 0.99 3.99 -9.48
CA SER A 130 1.23 3.29 -10.74
C SER A 130 2.66 3.52 -11.25
N GLY A 131 3.28 4.65 -10.90
CA GLY A 131 4.64 4.98 -11.29
C GLY A 131 5.73 4.53 -10.31
N LEU A 132 5.36 4.12 -9.08
CA LEU A 132 6.29 3.73 -8.02
C LEU A 132 6.12 2.28 -7.58
N SER A 133 5.95 1.36 -8.53
CA SER A 133 5.76 -0.07 -8.26
C SER A 133 6.95 -0.77 -7.59
N ASN A 134 8.15 -0.20 -7.68
CA ASN A 134 9.38 -0.74 -7.09
C ASN A 134 9.90 0.10 -5.91
N PHE A 135 9.14 1.08 -5.42
CA PHE A 135 9.55 1.93 -4.30
C PHE A 135 9.59 1.10 -3.00
N PRO A 136 10.60 1.24 -2.11
CA PRO A 136 10.83 0.27 -1.02
C PRO A 136 9.87 0.40 0.16
N TYR A 137 8.64 0.88 -0.05
CA TYR A 137 7.67 1.05 1.01
C TYR A 137 7.34 -0.31 1.66
N LEU A 138 7.64 -0.45 2.95
CA LEU A 138 7.53 -1.71 3.71
C LEU A 138 8.43 -2.84 3.18
N ALA A 139 9.55 -2.52 2.53
CA ALA A 139 10.47 -3.51 1.92
C ALA A 139 11.01 -4.56 2.91
N GLU A 140 11.19 -4.22 4.19
CA GLU A 140 11.61 -5.16 5.24
C GLU A 140 10.62 -6.33 5.43
N THR A 141 9.36 -6.11 5.09
CA THR A 141 8.29 -7.13 5.14
C THR A 141 8.11 -7.87 3.81
N GLY A 142 9.00 -7.65 2.84
CA GLY A 142 8.92 -8.24 1.49
C GLY A 142 7.91 -7.57 0.56
N ASN A 143 7.24 -6.51 1.02
CA ASN A 143 6.32 -5.73 0.20
C ASN A 143 7.08 -4.62 -0.51
N ILE A 144 6.89 -4.49 -1.82
CA ILE A 144 7.50 -3.45 -2.65
C ILE A 144 6.42 -2.67 -3.38
N GLY A 145 6.71 -1.40 -3.63
CA GLY A 145 5.83 -0.41 -4.26
C GLY A 145 5.22 0.55 -3.24
N LEU A 146 4.98 1.80 -3.65
CA LEU A 146 4.31 2.77 -2.78
C LEU A 146 2.79 2.50 -2.79
N TYR A 147 2.29 1.91 -1.70
CA TYR A 147 0.87 1.62 -1.52
C TYR A 147 0.41 1.91 -0.10
N GLN A 148 -0.91 2.09 0.06
CA GLN A 148 -1.55 2.22 1.35
C GLN A 148 -2.79 1.32 1.42
N CYS A 149 -2.82 0.43 2.42
CA CYS A 149 -3.91 -0.48 2.70
C CYS A 149 -4.84 0.07 3.78
N ARG A 150 -6.14 0.05 3.53
CA ARG A 150 -7.18 0.19 4.56
C ARG A 150 -7.83 -1.18 4.79
N GLY A 151 -8.13 -1.49 6.04
CA GLY A 151 -8.76 -2.76 6.44
C GLY A 151 -7.79 -3.94 6.48
N VAL A 152 -8.32 -5.14 6.68
CA VAL A 152 -7.53 -6.37 6.79
C VAL A 152 -7.29 -6.96 5.40
N TRP A 153 -6.01 -7.15 5.07
CA TRP A 153 -5.51 -7.79 3.85
C TRP A 153 -4.68 -9.02 4.24
N ILE A 154 -5.03 -10.22 3.77
CA ILE A 154 -4.27 -11.44 4.06
C ILE A 154 -3.53 -11.90 2.79
N ALA A 155 -2.20 -11.77 2.77
CA ALA A 155 -1.36 -12.21 1.65
C ALA A 155 -1.70 -11.58 0.28
N GLY A 156 -2.12 -10.30 0.25
CA GLY A 156 -2.54 -9.63 -1.00
C GLY A 156 -3.83 -10.21 -1.62
N ILE A 157 -4.45 -11.15 -0.92
CA ILE A 157 -5.69 -11.83 -1.23
C ILE A 157 -6.71 -11.42 -0.17
N ASN A 158 -7.95 -11.19 -0.58
CA ASN A 158 -8.99 -10.94 0.39
C ASN A 158 -9.43 -12.28 1.05
N PRO A 159 -9.59 -12.35 2.38
CA PRO A 159 -9.84 -13.63 3.09
C PRO A 159 -11.04 -14.46 2.63
N THR A 160 -11.98 -13.92 1.85
CA THR A 160 -13.12 -14.70 1.36
C THR A 160 -12.82 -15.55 0.12
N ARG A 161 -11.57 -15.57 -0.38
CA ARG A 161 -11.17 -16.45 -1.50
C ARG A 161 -10.63 -17.82 -1.06
N LEU A 162 -10.68 -18.11 0.25
CA LEU A 162 -10.28 -19.38 0.85
C LEU A 162 -11.50 -20.13 1.39
N ASP A 163 -12.53 -20.35 0.57
CA ASP A 163 -13.47 -21.46 0.74
C ASP A 163 -14.12 -21.81 -0.61
N PRO A 164 -13.65 -22.85 -1.33
CA PRO A 164 -14.41 -23.49 -2.38
C PRO A 164 -15.30 -24.55 -1.72
N ARG A 165 -16.57 -24.24 -1.51
CA ARG A 165 -17.60 -25.29 -1.47
C ARG A 165 -17.93 -25.73 -2.89
#